data_AF-A0A4Q5SUI2-F1
#
_entry.id   AF-A0A4Q5SUI2-F1
#
_cell.length_a   1.000
_cell.length_b   1.000
_cell.length_c   1.000
_cell.angle_alpha   90.00
_cell.angle_beta   90.00
_cell.angle_gamma   90.00
#
_symmetry.space_group_name_H-M   'P 1'
#
loop_
_entity.id
_entity.type
_entity.pdbx_description
1 polymer ?
#
loop_
_entity_poly.entity_id
_entity_poly.type
_entity_poly.pdbx_seq_one_letter_code
_entity_poly.pdbx_strand_id
1 'polypeptide(L)'
;LGPTAGLDVARRIAHVAYRSEAELQERFGRTVQDDGRFAVASYLEHHGVKLVRRFDANSYLVLTRAMDSHDVGRDRGGVAAALARITARTVVAGIDTDRLYPIHQQQELADLIPGADGLDVVTSLHGHDGFLVEFDQVGALAAALLAD
;
A
#
# COMPACT_ATOMS: atom_id res chain seq x y z
N LEU A 1 -29.23 -4.59 3.30
CA LEU A 1 -28.20 -4.44 2.26
C LEU A 1 -27.44 -3.16 2.55
N GLY A 2 -26.14 -3.23 2.84
CA GLY A 2 -25.30 -2.04 3.01
C GLY A 2 -25.11 -1.30 1.68
N PRO A 3 -24.41 -0.14 1.65
CA PRO A 3 -24.18 0.63 0.43
C PRO A 3 -23.17 -0.06 -0.50
N THR A 4 -23.57 -1.18 -1.11
CA THR A 4 -22.70 -2.07 -1.90
C THR A 4 -22.11 -1.39 -3.13
N ALA A 5 -22.90 -0.59 -3.86
CA ALA A 5 -22.42 0.16 -5.02
C ALA A 5 -21.34 1.20 -4.64
N GLY A 6 -21.49 1.87 -3.50
CA GLY A 6 -20.51 2.82 -3.00
C GLY A 6 -19.19 2.14 -2.62
N LEU A 7 -19.27 1.02 -1.91
CA LEU A 7 -18.09 0.25 -1.51
C LEU A 7 -17.37 -0.38 -2.71
N ASP A 8 -18.09 -0.84 -3.73
CA ASP A 8 -17.52 -1.32 -5.00
C ASP A 8 -16.67 -0.23 -5.67
N VAL A 9 -17.24 0.95 -5.88
CA VAL A 9 -16.54 2.09 -6.51
C VAL A 9 -15.35 2.52 -5.65
N ALA A 10 -15.51 2.65 -4.33
CA ALA A 10 -14.42 3.00 -3.42
C ALA A 10 -13.26 1.99 -3.53
N ARG A 11 -13.56 0.69 -3.61
CA ARG A 11 -12.53 -0.34 -3.79
C ARG A 11 -11.84 -0.20 -5.14
N ARG A 12 -12.57 0.05 -6.22
CA ARG A 12 -11.97 0.21 -7.56
C ARG A 12 -10.99 1.38 -7.60
N ILE A 13 -11.35 2.51 -6.98
CA ILE A 13 -10.47 3.68 -6.85
C ILE A 13 -9.21 3.31 -6.08
N ALA A 14 -9.36 2.71 -4.90
CA ALA A 14 -8.22 2.31 -4.07
C ALA A 14 -7.33 1.28 -4.78
N HIS A 15 -7.93 0.33 -5.50
CA HIS A 15 -7.21 -0.72 -6.21
C HIS A 15 -6.33 -0.19 -7.34
N VAL A 16 -6.69 0.95 -7.96
CA VAL A 16 -5.79 1.63 -8.89
C VAL A 16 -4.56 2.18 -8.14
N ALA A 17 -4.75 2.83 -6.98
CA ALA A 17 -3.65 3.38 -6.20
C ALA A 17 -2.67 2.30 -5.70
N TYR A 18 -3.14 1.06 -5.49
CA TYR A 18 -2.29 -0.03 -5.01
C TYR A 18 -1.35 -0.64 -6.05
N ARG A 19 -1.63 -0.44 -7.34
CA ARG A 19 -0.82 -1.00 -8.44
C ARG A 19 0.15 0.03 -8.99
N SER A 20 1.14 -0.39 -9.76
CA SER A 20 1.95 0.54 -10.56
C SER A 20 1.28 0.81 -11.92
N GLU A 21 1.71 1.88 -12.59
CA GLU A 21 1.26 2.16 -13.95
C GLU A 21 1.81 1.13 -14.94
N ALA A 22 3.10 0.80 -14.83
CA ALA A 22 3.77 -0.16 -15.70
C ALA A 22 3.11 -1.55 -15.65
N GLU A 23 2.72 -2.05 -14.48
CA GLU A 23 2.03 -3.35 -14.37
C GLU A 23 0.67 -3.34 -15.04
N LEU A 24 -0.12 -2.28 -14.86
CA LEU A 24 -1.43 -2.18 -15.50
C LEU A 24 -1.29 -2.10 -17.03
N GLN A 25 -0.28 -1.38 -17.52
CA GLN A 25 0.01 -1.25 -18.94
C GLN A 25 0.50 -2.58 -19.55
N GLU A 26 1.44 -3.25 -18.90
CA GLU A 26 1.96 -4.55 -19.36
C GLU A 26 0.85 -5.62 -19.35
N ARG A 27 0.06 -5.67 -18.27
CA ARG A 27 -0.93 -6.72 -18.07
C ARG A 27 -2.19 -6.54 -18.92
N PHE A 28 -2.66 -5.31 -19.09
CA PHE A 28 -3.94 -5.04 -19.75
C PHE A 28 -3.81 -4.16 -20.98
N GLY A 29 -2.98 -3.11 -20.89
CA GLY A 29 -2.87 -2.08 -21.91
C GLY A 29 -4.25 -1.57 -22.33
N ARG A 30 -4.55 -1.64 -23.64
CA ARG A 30 -5.84 -1.26 -24.21
C ARG A 30 -6.70 -2.46 -24.64
N THR A 31 -6.41 -3.65 -24.11
CA THR A 31 -7.12 -4.88 -24.47
C THR A 31 -8.61 -4.76 -24.16
N VAL A 32 -9.44 -5.17 -25.11
CA VAL A 32 -10.91 -5.21 -25.00
C VAL A 32 -11.34 -6.67 -25.00
N GLN A 33 -12.25 -7.05 -24.10
CA GLN A 33 -12.82 -8.39 -24.00
C GLN A 33 -13.98 -8.58 -24.98
N ASP A 34 -14.43 -9.82 -25.15
CA ASP A 34 -15.54 -10.20 -26.04
C ASP A 34 -16.86 -9.47 -25.73
N ASP A 35 -17.06 -9.05 -24.48
CA ASP A 35 -18.22 -8.28 -24.04
C ASP A 35 -18.10 -6.76 -24.25
N GLY A 36 -17.05 -6.32 -24.93
CA GLY A 36 -16.79 -4.92 -25.27
C GLY A 36 -16.17 -4.07 -24.16
N ARG A 37 -15.95 -4.62 -22.95
CA ARG A 37 -15.28 -3.88 -21.87
C ARG A 37 -13.76 -3.96 -21.99
N PHE A 38 -13.06 -2.90 -21.60
CA PHE A 38 -11.61 -2.98 -21.39
C PHE A 38 -11.28 -4.02 -20.32
N ALA A 39 -10.24 -4.81 -20.53
CA ALA A 39 -9.81 -5.87 -19.61
C ALA A 39 -9.52 -5.31 -18.20
N VAL A 40 -8.87 -4.14 -18.11
CA VAL A 40 -8.60 -3.46 -16.84
C VAL A 40 -9.89 -3.03 -16.12
N ALA A 41 -10.94 -2.63 -16.84
CA ALA A 41 -12.21 -2.23 -16.25
C ALA A 41 -12.91 -3.45 -15.62
N SER A 42 -12.95 -4.57 -16.34
CA SER A 42 -13.49 -5.85 -15.85
C SER A 42 -12.70 -6.39 -14.65
N TYR A 43 -11.37 -6.26 -14.67
CA TYR A 43 -10.51 -6.61 -13.54
C TYR A 43 -10.87 -5.80 -12.28
N LEU A 44 -10.98 -4.48 -12.39
CA LEU A 44 -11.36 -3.62 -11.27
C LEU A 44 -12.76 -3.95 -10.74
N GLU A 45 -13.74 -4.16 -11.63
CA GLU A 45 -15.10 -4.56 -11.27
C GLU A 45 -15.14 -5.89 -10.52
N HIS A 46 -14.37 -6.88 -10.98
CA HIS A 46 -14.24 -8.15 -10.28
C HIS A 46 -13.72 -7.96 -8.84
N HIS A 47 -12.68 -7.14 -8.67
CA HIS A 47 -12.09 -6.88 -7.36
C HIS A 47 -13.02 -6.09 -6.42
N GLY A 48 -13.80 -5.16 -6.95
CA GLY A 48 -14.78 -4.42 -6.17
C GLY A 48 -15.94 -5.31 -5.68
N VAL A 49 -16.54 -6.11 -6.57
CA VAL A 49 -17.56 -7.11 -6.21
C VAL A 49 -17.03 -8.12 -5.19
N LYS A 50 -15.78 -8.58 -5.36
CA LYS A 50 -15.13 -9.51 -4.44
C LYS A 50 -14.94 -8.90 -3.04
N LEU A 51 -14.60 -7.61 -2.94
CA LEU A 51 -14.50 -6.93 -1.64
C LEU A 51 -15.86 -6.79 -0.96
N VAL A 52 -16.89 -6.36 -1.69
CA VAL A 52 -18.25 -6.16 -1.14
C VAL A 52 -18.79 -7.41 -0.43
N ARG A 53 -18.38 -8.60 -0.87
CA ARG A 53 -18.79 -9.89 -0.27
C ARG A 53 -18.09 -10.22 1.06
N ARG A 54 -16.97 -9.57 1.36
CA ARG A 54 -16.08 -9.93 2.49
C ARG A 54 -15.69 -8.76 3.39
N PHE A 55 -16.24 -7.57 3.15
CA PHE A 55 -15.90 -6.38 3.91
C PHE A 55 -17.12 -5.50 4.16
N ASP A 56 -17.17 -4.91 5.35
CA ASP A 56 -18.24 -4.01 5.76
C ASP A 56 -17.93 -2.56 5.37
N ALA A 57 -18.93 -1.84 4.88
CA ALA A 57 -18.75 -0.47 4.40
C ALA A 57 -18.48 0.52 5.54
N ASN A 58 -19.08 0.33 6.73
CA ASN A 58 -18.81 1.22 7.86
C ASN A 58 -17.39 1.00 8.39
N SER A 59 -16.94 -0.25 8.43
CA SER A 59 -15.56 -0.62 8.76
C SER A 59 -14.58 0.01 7.77
N TYR A 60 -14.89 0.02 6.48
CA TYR A 60 -14.08 0.71 5.46
C TYR A 60 -13.96 2.21 5.78
N LEU A 61 -15.07 2.89 6.06
CA LEU A 61 -15.06 4.32 6.43
C LEU A 61 -14.24 4.61 7.69
N VAL A 62 -14.39 3.78 8.74
CA VAL A 62 -13.68 3.97 10.00
C VAL A 62 -12.17 3.78 9.80
N LEU A 63 -11.76 2.74 9.10
CA LEU A 63 -10.33 2.47 8.85
C LEU A 63 -9.72 3.50 7.90
N THR A 64 -10.42 3.93 6.85
CA THR A 64 -9.95 5.01 5.98
C THR A 64 -9.75 6.31 6.77
N ARG A 65 -10.69 6.70 7.65
CA ARG A 65 -10.50 7.88 8.52
C ARG A 65 -9.32 7.74 9.48
N ALA A 66 -9.08 6.53 10.00
CA ALA A 66 -7.89 6.27 10.81
C ALA A 66 -6.60 6.43 10.01
N MET A 67 -6.57 5.99 8.75
CA MET A 67 -5.44 6.21 7.83
C MET A 67 -5.28 7.70 7.49
N ASP A 68 -6.36 8.41 7.14
CA ASP A 68 -6.35 9.84 6.79
C ASP A 68 -5.86 10.73 7.95
N SER A 69 -6.11 10.29 9.19
CA SER A 69 -5.69 11.02 10.39
C SER A 69 -4.32 10.58 10.94
N HIS A 70 -3.64 9.65 10.28
CA HIS A 70 -2.33 9.18 10.70
C HIS A 70 -1.31 10.34 10.71
N ASP A 71 -0.71 10.57 11.87
CA ASP A 71 0.34 11.56 12.08
C ASP A 71 1.16 11.13 13.29
N VAL A 72 2.39 10.67 13.06
CA VAL A 72 3.30 10.22 14.13
C VAL A 72 3.80 11.39 14.98
N GLY A 73 3.80 12.62 14.44
CA GLY A 73 4.28 13.83 15.10
C GLY A 73 3.23 14.54 15.97
N ARG A 74 1.96 14.15 15.84
CA ARG A 74 0.84 14.70 16.61
C ARG A 74 1.15 14.72 18.11
N ASP A 75 1.09 15.91 18.70
CA ASP A 75 1.37 16.18 20.12
C ASP A 75 2.74 15.71 20.61
N ARG A 76 3.73 15.58 19.70
CA ARG A 76 5.08 15.05 19.99
C ARG A 76 6.22 15.94 19.49
N GLY A 77 5.91 17.18 19.08
CA GLY A 77 6.90 18.13 18.58
C GLY A 77 7.21 18.00 17.09
N GLY A 78 6.35 17.31 16.32
CA GLY A 78 6.52 17.08 14.89
C GLY A 78 7.10 15.70 14.56
N VAL A 79 7.09 15.34 13.27
CA VAL A 79 7.46 14.01 12.78
C VAL A 79 8.89 13.65 13.19
N ALA A 80 9.87 14.51 12.90
CA ALA A 80 11.27 14.26 13.25
C ALA A 80 11.50 14.04 14.75
N ALA A 81 10.90 14.87 15.60
CA ALA A 81 11.01 14.72 17.05
C ALA A 81 10.36 13.42 17.56
N ALA A 82 9.27 12.98 16.92
CA ALA A 82 8.61 11.73 17.28
C ALA A 82 9.40 10.50 16.83
N LEU A 83 9.93 10.49 15.60
CA LEU A 83 10.73 9.38 15.06
C LEU A 83 12.06 9.22 15.81
N ALA A 84 12.70 10.33 16.20
CA ALA A 84 13.92 10.33 17.00
C ALA A 84 13.77 9.68 18.40
N ARG A 85 12.54 9.44 18.86
CA ARG A 85 12.26 8.76 20.14
C ARG A 85 12.19 7.24 20.02
N ILE A 86 12.21 6.69 18.81
CA ILE A 86 12.16 5.24 18.61
C ILE A 86 13.47 4.63 19.09
N THR A 87 13.37 3.66 19.99
CA THR A 87 14.50 2.87 20.50
C THR A 87 14.40 1.39 20.13
N ALA A 88 13.28 0.98 19.53
CA ALA A 88 13.10 -0.37 19.04
C ALA A 88 13.95 -0.60 17.80
N ARG A 89 14.47 -1.83 17.65
CA ARG A 89 15.08 -2.27 16.39
C ARG A 89 14.06 -2.06 15.26
N THR A 90 14.48 -1.38 14.21
CA THR A 90 13.59 -0.97 13.12
C THR A 90 14.22 -1.30 11.78
N VAL A 91 13.45 -1.99 10.94
CA VAL A 91 13.72 -2.13 9.50
C VAL A 91 12.74 -1.23 8.76
N VAL A 92 13.26 -0.42 7.86
CA VAL A 92 12.46 0.47 7.01
C VAL A 92 12.62 0.03 5.57
N ALA A 93 11.50 -0.33 4.94
CA ALA A 93 11.49 -0.76 3.55
C ALA A 93 10.44 -0.01 2.73
N GLY A 94 10.77 0.28 1.48
CA GLY A 94 9.88 0.91 0.51
C GLY A 94 9.86 0.15 -0.81
N ILE A 95 8.76 0.25 -1.56
CA ILE A 95 8.64 -0.35 -2.89
C ILE A 95 8.92 0.72 -3.93
N ASP A 96 9.82 0.44 -4.87
CA ASP A 96 10.28 1.40 -5.87
C ASP A 96 9.17 1.94 -6.80
N THR A 97 8.11 1.17 -7.01
CA THR A 97 6.95 1.58 -7.83
C THR A 97 5.71 1.97 -7.03
N ASP A 98 5.80 2.11 -5.70
CA ASP A 98 4.65 2.52 -4.88
C ASP A 98 4.18 3.94 -5.23
N ARG A 99 2.88 4.09 -5.48
CA ARG A 99 2.23 5.37 -5.80
C ARG A 99 1.39 5.91 -4.64
N LEU A 100 1.02 5.05 -3.69
CA LEU A 100 0.21 5.42 -2.53
C LEU A 100 1.10 5.89 -1.37
N TYR A 101 2.19 5.19 -1.12
CA TYR A 101 3.21 5.56 -0.12
C TYR A 101 4.59 5.61 -0.80
N PRO A 102 4.89 6.67 -1.54
CA PRO A 102 6.05 6.69 -2.43
C PRO A 102 7.37 6.68 -1.67
N ILE A 103 8.40 6.07 -2.26
CA ILE A 103 9.70 5.72 -1.65
C ILE A 103 10.38 6.81 -0.80
N HIS A 104 10.17 8.09 -1.13
CA HIS A 104 10.75 9.21 -0.38
C HIS A 104 10.20 9.30 1.06
N GLN A 105 8.96 8.84 1.30
CA GLN A 105 8.38 8.80 2.63
C GLN A 105 9.08 7.75 3.50
N GLN A 106 9.47 6.61 2.92
CA GLN A 106 10.24 5.59 3.63
C GLN A 106 11.69 6.03 3.84
N GLN A 107 12.28 6.77 2.89
CA GLN A 107 13.58 7.38 3.10
C GLN A 107 13.57 8.33 4.31
N GLU A 108 12.54 9.18 4.44
CA GLU A 108 12.37 10.05 5.61
C GLU A 108 12.30 9.26 6.93
N LEU A 109 11.62 8.11 6.94
CA LEU A 109 11.62 7.23 8.12
C LEU A 109 13.01 6.68 8.43
N ALA A 110 13.71 6.15 7.42
CA ALA A 110 15.05 5.59 7.59
C ALA A 110 16.05 6.65 8.09
N ASP A 111 15.94 7.89 7.62
CA ASP A 111 16.83 9.00 8.00
C ASP A 111 16.58 9.50 9.43
N LEU A 112 15.32 9.44 9.90
CA LEU A 112 14.91 10.07 11.17
C LEU A 112 14.79 9.08 12.34
N ILE A 113 14.75 7.77 12.08
CA ILE A 113 14.69 6.74 13.12
C ILE A 113 16.10 6.33 13.54
N PRO A 114 16.49 6.55 14.81
CA PRO A 114 17.81 6.14 15.29
C PRO A 114 17.97 4.62 15.23
N GLY A 115 19.07 4.17 14.63
CA GLY A 115 19.37 2.74 14.51
C GLY A 115 18.58 2.01 13.43
N ALA A 116 17.88 2.72 12.55
CA ALA A 116 17.52 2.16 11.25
C ALA A 116 18.77 2.10 10.36
N ASP A 117 19.08 0.94 9.80
CA ASP A 117 20.27 0.71 8.96
C ASP A 117 20.06 1.18 7.49
N GLY A 118 19.43 2.35 7.32
CA GLY A 118 19.05 2.90 6.02
C GLY A 118 17.72 2.34 5.49
N LEU A 119 17.45 2.63 4.21
CA LEU A 119 16.25 2.20 3.50
C LEU A 119 16.53 0.93 2.69
N ASP A 120 15.77 -0.13 2.97
CA ASP A 120 15.69 -1.30 2.10
C ASP A 120 14.71 -1.05 0.95
N VAL A 121 15.15 -1.30 -0.28
CA VAL A 121 14.30 -1.12 -1.47
C VAL A 121 13.81 -2.47 -1.96
N VAL A 122 12.49 -2.67 -1.93
CA VAL A 122 11.82 -3.82 -2.55
C VAL A 122 11.55 -3.46 -4.01
N THR A 123 12.21 -4.14 -4.94
CA THR A 123 11.96 -3.95 -6.38
C THR A 123 10.73 -4.75 -6.78
N SER A 124 9.69 -4.06 -7.27
CA SER A 124 8.46 -4.73 -7.68
C SER A 124 7.75 -3.94 -8.77
N LEU A 125 7.17 -4.61 -9.76
CA LEU A 125 6.21 -3.98 -10.67
C LEU A 125 4.83 -3.82 -10.02
N HIS A 126 4.57 -4.41 -8.87
CA HIS A 126 3.21 -4.52 -8.33
C HIS A 126 2.72 -3.26 -7.60
N GLY A 127 3.50 -2.18 -7.56
CA GLY A 127 3.16 -0.97 -6.81
C GLY A 127 3.13 -1.24 -5.32
N HIS A 128 2.23 -0.57 -4.60
CA HIS A 128 2.01 -0.81 -3.17
C HIS A 128 1.79 -2.30 -2.86
N ASP A 129 1.05 -3.04 -3.69
CA ASP A 129 0.82 -4.47 -3.47
C ASP A 129 2.13 -5.32 -3.47
N GLY A 130 3.28 -4.76 -3.84
CA GLY A 130 4.58 -5.42 -3.75
C GLY A 130 4.88 -5.99 -2.37
N PHE A 131 4.42 -5.38 -1.26
CA PHE A 131 4.63 -5.95 0.09
C PHE A 131 3.87 -7.26 0.32
N LEU A 132 2.84 -7.54 -0.48
CA LEU A 132 2.09 -8.80 -0.45
C LEU A 132 2.59 -9.82 -1.48
N VAL A 133 3.24 -9.35 -2.55
CA VAL A 133 3.61 -10.18 -3.71
C VAL A 133 5.08 -10.60 -3.69
N GLU A 134 5.99 -9.71 -3.27
CA GLU A 134 7.44 -9.98 -3.24
C GLU A 134 7.84 -10.77 -2.00
N PHE A 135 7.31 -12.00 -1.88
CA PHE A 135 7.44 -12.85 -0.70
C PHE A 135 8.88 -13.05 -0.23
N ASP A 136 9.81 -13.30 -1.15
CA ASP A 136 11.20 -13.57 -0.80
C ASP A 136 11.91 -12.31 -0.25
N GLN A 137 11.69 -11.15 -0.88
CA GLN A 137 12.29 -9.88 -0.46
C GLN A 137 11.73 -9.46 0.92
N VAL A 138 10.40 -9.49 1.08
CA VAL A 138 9.73 -9.14 2.34
C VAL A 138 10.07 -10.15 3.44
N GLY A 139 10.15 -11.43 3.10
CA GLY A 139 10.54 -12.50 4.02
C GLY A 139 11.96 -12.34 4.55
N ALA A 140 12.91 -11.95 3.70
CA ALA A 140 14.28 -11.66 4.11
C ALA A 140 14.35 -10.48 5.10
N LEU A 141 13.59 -9.41 4.86
CA LEU A 141 13.50 -8.26 5.76
C LEU A 141 12.93 -8.65 7.14
N ALA A 142 11.85 -9.45 7.14
CA ALA A 142 11.26 -9.95 8.37
C ALA A 142 12.23 -10.88 9.14
N ALA A 143 12.94 -11.76 8.43
CA ALA A 143 13.94 -12.64 9.03
C ALA A 143 15.10 -11.84 9.63
N ALA A 144 15.58 -10.80 8.92
CA ALA A 144 16.63 -9.91 9.42
C ALA A 144 16.19 -9.16 10.69
N LEU A 145 14.96 -8.63 10.73
CA LEU A 145 14.42 -7.95 11.91
C LEU A 145 14.35 -8.86 13.14
N LEU A 146 14.04 -10.15 12.93
CA LEU A 146 13.84 -11.15 13.98
C LEU A 146 15.10 -11.94 14.35
N ALA A 147 16.21 -11.77 13.63
CA ALA A 147 17.47 -12.45 13.95
C ALA A 147 18.06 -11.92 15.27
N ASP A 148 18.62 -12.80 16.10
CA ASP A 148 19.22 -12.45 17.40
C ASP A 148 20.48 -11.57 17.27
#